data_AF-A0A2U1NML4-F1
#
_entry.id   AF-A0A2U1NML4-F1
#
_cell.length_a   1.000
_cell.length_b   1.000
_cell.length_c   1.000
_cell.angle_alpha   90.00
_cell.angle_beta   90.00
_cell.angle_gamma   90.00
#
_symmetry.space_group_name_H-M   'P 1'
#
loop_
_entity.id
_entity.type
_entity.pdbx_description
1 polymer ?
#
loop_
_entity_poly.entity_id
_entity_poly.type
_entity_poly.pdbx_seq_one_letter_code
_entity_poly.pdbx_strand_id
1 'polypeptide(L)'
;MDRGKNECSVNHKNQKFNNFNASYEDFKTTIPRASIKDHILGIYAFLGLLLVIGFMFWVIFFLEYINPYSFQRDETYKICMKTDQYGIEFYVKSDIDKKYPAGTAARVEFEKNVIKDYIEENKDDCHYELWWKWQSVDPNYPTPECDKLQLMGINPTDP
;
A
#
# COMPACT_ATOMS: atom_id res chain seq x y z
N MET A 1 -9.41 -90.84 -35.81
CA MET A 1 -10.56 -90.03 -36.27
C MET A 1 -10.53 -88.74 -35.47
N ASP A 2 -9.82 -87.73 -35.97
CA ASP A 2 -10.33 -86.63 -36.81
C ASP A 2 -11.03 -85.52 -36.00
N ARG A 3 -10.35 -84.39 -35.79
CA ARG A 3 -10.58 -83.13 -36.54
C ARG A 3 -9.86 -81.96 -35.87
N GLY A 4 -9.15 -81.19 -36.69
CA GLY A 4 -8.68 -79.87 -36.32
C GLY A 4 -9.84 -78.90 -36.03
N LYS A 5 -9.57 -77.95 -35.13
CA LYS A 5 -10.27 -76.67 -35.07
C LYS A 5 -9.23 -75.58 -34.84
N ASN A 6 -9.14 -74.73 -35.85
CA ASN A 6 -8.51 -73.41 -35.81
C ASN A 6 -9.27 -72.57 -34.79
N GLU A 7 -8.59 -71.77 -33.97
CA GLU A 7 -9.09 -70.44 -33.56
C GLU A 7 -8.04 -69.68 -32.74
N CYS A 8 -7.51 -68.64 -33.40
CA CYS A 8 -7.14 -67.33 -32.88
C CYS A 8 -6.28 -67.21 -31.61
N SER A 9 -5.00 -66.89 -31.83
CA SER A 9 -4.15 -66.17 -30.88
C SER A 9 -4.88 -64.93 -30.36
N VAL A 10 -5.37 -65.01 -29.12
CA VAL A 10 -6.05 -63.92 -28.43
C VAL A 10 -5.04 -62.79 -28.20
N ASN A 11 -5.40 -61.63 -28.74
CA ASN A 11 -4.59 -60.44 -28.85
C ASN A 11 -4.28 -59.84 -27.46
N HIS A 12 -3.18 -60.31 -26.87
CA HIS A 12 -2.68 -59.88 -25.56
C HIS A 12 -2.34 -58.38 -25.47
N LYS A 13 -2.18 -57.71 -26.62
CA LYS A 13 -1.99 -56.24 -26.69
C LYS A 13 -3.30 -55.50 -26.45
N ASN A 14 -4.39 -55.92 -27.10
CA ASN A 14 -5.71 -55.28 -26.94
C ASN A 14 -6.22 -55.34 -25.49
N GLN A 15 -5.95 -56.44 -24.79
CA GLN A 15 -6.36 -56.59 -23.40
C GLN A 15 -5.61 -55.63 -22.46
N LYS A 16 -4.32 -55.37 -22.73
CA LYS A 16 -3.51 -54.41 -21.95
C LYS A 16 -3.93 -52.96 -22.21
N PHE A 17 -4.29 -52.62 -23.45
CA PHE A 17 -4.82 -51.29 -23.79
C PHE A 17 -6.22 -51.05 -23.20
N ASN A 18 -7.11 -52.04 -23.23
CA ASN A 18 -8.46 -51.91 -22.66
C ASN A 18 -8.42 -51.74 -21.15
N ASN A 19 -7.51 -52.44 -20.45
CA ASN A 19 -7.34 -52.30 -19.01
C ASN A 19 -6.73 -50.92 -18.64
N PHE A 20 -5.84 -50.38 -19.47
CA PHE A 20 -5.29 -49.04 -19.26
C PHE A 20 -6.35 -47.96 -19.51
N ASN A 21 -7.17 -48.09 -20.55
CA ASN A 21 -8.27 -47.17 -20.81
C ASN A 21 -9.36 -47.22 -19.72
N ALA A 22 -9.72 -48.42 -19.24
CA ALA A 22 -10.67 -48.56 -18.14
C ALA A 22 -10.14 -47.92 -16.85
N SER A 23 -8.85 -48.10 -16.55
CA SER A 23 -8.20 -47.45 -15.41
C SER A 23 -8.08 -45.92 -15.55
N TYR A 24 -7.94 -45.41 -16.78
CA TYR A 24 -7.87 -43.98 -17.05
C TYR A 24 -9.25 -43.29 -16.94
N GLU A 25 -10.31 -43.93 -17.44
CA GLU A 25 -11.67 -43.42 -17.29
C GLU A 25 -12.13 -43.43 -15.83
N ASP A 26 -11.73 -44.43 -15.03
CA ASP A 26 -12.05 -44.50 -13.60
C ASP A 26 -11.28 -43.46 -12.76
N PHE A 27 -10.06 -43.10 -13.18
CA PHE A 27 -9.31 -42.00 -12.58
C PHE A 27 -9.96 -40.64 -12.88
N LYS A 28 -10.57 -40.48 -14.06
CA LYS A 28 -11.26 -39.25 -14.47
C LYS A 28 -12.62 -39.04 -13.78
N THR A 29 -13.28 -40.12 -13.34
CA THR A 29 -14.54 -40.10 -12.59
C THR A 29 -14.34 -39.95 -11.07
N THR A 30 -13.17 -40.33 -10.55
CA THR A 30 -12.87 -40.33 -9.10
C THR A 30 -12.30 -38.99 -8.60
N ILE A 31 -11.84 -38.09 -9.47
CA ILE A 31 -11.48 -36.73 -9.04
C ILE A 31 -12.76 -35.88 -8.95
N PRO A 32 -13.19 -35.44 -7.75
CA PRO A 32 -14.38 -34.61 -7.62
C PRO A 32 -14.11 -33.26 -8.29
N ARG A 33 -14.65 -33.07 -9.50
CA ARG A 33 -14.61 -31.81 -10.27
C ARG A 33 -15.10 -30.58 -9.48
N ALA A 34 -15.84 -30.80 -8.39
CA ALA A 34 -16.28 -29.78 -7.45
C ALA A 34 -15.13 -29.21 -6.61
N SER A 35 -14.21 -30.04 -6.11
CA SER A 35 -13.12 -29.60 -5.21
C SER A 35 -12.08 -28.71 -5.91
N ILE A 36 -11.74 -29.01 -7.16
CA ILE A 36 -10.70 -28.27 -7.90
C ILE A 36 -11.13 -26.82 -8.20
N LYS A 37 -12.41 -26.57 -8.47
CA LYS A 37 -12.91 -25.23 -8.78
C LYS A 37 -12.85 -24.30 -7.56
N ASP A 38 -13.16 -24.82 -6.37
CA ASP A 38 -13.12 -24.06 -5.12
C ASP A 38 -11.69 -23.73 -4.70
N HIS A 39 -10.76 -24.67 -4.89
CA HIS A 39 -9.32 -24.41 -4.66
C HIS A 39 -8.77 -23.38 -5.65
N ILE A 40 -9.14 -23.45 -6.93
CA ILE A 40 -8.71 -22.47 -7.94
C ILE A 40 -9.28 -21.09 -7.64
N LEU A 41 -10.57 -21.00 -7.25
CA LEU A 41 -11.19 -19.74 -6.86
C LEU A 41 -10.52 -19.13 -5.62
N GLY A 42 -10.19 -19.95 -4.63
CA GLY A 42 -9.42 -19.54 -3.45
C GLY A 42 -8.02 -19.03 -3.79
N ILE A 43 -7.32 -19.68 -4.72
CA ILE A 43 -6.01 -19.22 -5.21
C ILE A 43 -6.13 -17.87 -5.91
N TYR A 44 -7.13 -17.67 -6.79
CA TYR A 44 -7.33 -16.37 -7.44
C TYR A 44 -7.70 -15.27 -6.46
N ALA A 45 -8.53 -15.56 -5.45
CA ALA A 45 -8.85 -14.61 -4.39
C ALA A 45 -7.60 -14.22 -3.59
N PHE A 46 -6.76 -15.18 -3.24
CA PHE A 46 -5.51 -14.94 -2.53
C PHE A 46 -4.50 -14.14 -3.37
N LEU A 47 -4.33 -14.49 -4.66
CA LEU A 47 -3.48 -13.74 -5.58
C LEU A 47 -4.01 -12.32 -5.80
N GLY A 48 -5.34 -12.15 -5.92
CA GLY A 48 -5.98 -10.84 -5.99
C GLY A 48 -5.70 -9.99 -4.74
N LEU A 49 -5.82 -10.59 -3.56
CA LEU A 49 -5.49 -9.93 -2.29
C LEU A 49 -4.01 -9.51 -2.24
N LEU A 50 -3.08 -10.38 -2.65
CA LEU A 50 -1.66 -10.05 -2.72
C LEU A 50 -1.35 -8.91 -3.70
N LEU A 51 -2.05 -8.85 -4.84
CA LEU A 51 -1.90 -7.75 -5.79
C LEU A 51 -2.40 -6.43 -5.21
N VAL A 52 -3.55 -6.42 -4.52
CA VAL A 52 -4.08 -5.22 -3.86
C VAL A 52 -3.12 -4.76 -2.76
N ILE A 53 -2.61 -5.67 -1.94
CA ILE A 53 -1.64 -5.37 -0.89
C ILE A 53 -0.34 -4.82 -1.51
N GLY A 54 0.19 -5.47 -2.55
CA GLY A 54 1.39 -5.03 -3.25
C GLY A 54 1.22 -3.64 -3.88
N PHE A 55 0.06 -3.37 -4.47
CA PHE A 55 -0.28 -2.05 -5.01
C PHE A 55 -0.35 -0.99 -3.91
N MET A 56 -0.98 -1.30 -2.77
CA MET A 56 -1.01 -0.40 -1.62
C MET A 56 0.39 -0.04 -1.12
N PHE A 57 1.27 -1.03 -0.96
CA PHE A 57 2.66 -0.76 -0.59
C PHE A 57 3.37 0.11 -1.63
N TRP A 58 3.20 -0.20 -2.92
CA TRP A 58 3.80 0.60 -3.99
C TRP A 58 3.36 2.07 -3.95
N VAL A 59 2.08 2.33 -3.70
CA VAL A 59 1.54 3.71 -3.53
C VAL A 59 2.19 4.41 -2.33
N ILE A 60 2.29 3.73 -1.17
CA ILE A 60 2.89 4.31 0.04
C ILE A 60 4.37 4.68 -0.22
N PHE A 61 5.15 3.74 -0.76
CA PHE A 61 6.55 4.01 -1.12
C PHE A 61 6.70 5.14 -2.14
N PHE A 62 5.78 5.23 -3.10
CA PHE A 62 5.80 6.28 -4.11
C PHE A 62 5.53 7.67 -3.51
N LEU A 63 4.55 7.79 -2.60
CA LEU A 63 4.26 9.04 -1.89
C LEU A 63 5.48 9.51 -1.08
N GLU A 64 6.11 8.61 -0.33
CA GLU A 64 7.28 8.92 0.48
C GLU A 64 8.53 9.26 -0.37
N TYR A 65 8.63 8.67 -1.56
CA TYR A 65 9.67 9.02 -2.51
C TYR A 65 9.51 10.45 -3.04
N ILE A 66 8.28 10.85 -3.39
CA ILE A 66 7.98 12.17 -3.95
C ILE A 66 8.22 13.27 -2.92
N ASN A 67 7.87 13.04 -1.65
CA ASN A 67 7.95 14.06 -0.62
C ASN A 67 9.40 14.56 -0.47
N PRO A 68 9.66 15.86 -0.74
CA PRO A 68 11.01 16.40 -0.69
C PRO A 68 11.45 16.79 0.74
N TYR A 69 10.51 16.83 1.68
CA TYR A 69 10.73 17.19 3.09
C TYR A 69 9.86 16.37 4.06
N SER A 70 10.18 16.50 5.34
CA SER A 70 9.41 16.02 6.49
C SER A 70 9.54 17.01 7.66
N PHE A 71 8.52 17.15 8.50
CA PHE A 71 8.61 17.93 9.75
C PHE A 71 9.30 17.16 10.88
N GLN A 72 9.48 15.84 10.72
CA GLN A 72 10.19 14.99 11.66
C GLN A 72 11.51 14.50 11.05
N ARG A 73 12.55 14.44 11.90
CA ARG A 73 13.84 13.88 11.50
C ARG A 73 13.75 12.37 11.42
N ASP A 74 14.25 11.83 10.33
CA ASP A 74 14.46 10.38 10.16
C ASP A 74 15.81 10.12 9.46
N GLU A 75 16.03 8.88 9.00
CA GLU A 75 17.24 8.50 8.28
C GLU A 75 17.32 9.09 6.86
N THR A 76 16.21 9.55 6.28
CA THR A 76 16.14 10.06 4.91
C THR A 76 16.28 11.59 4.86
N TYR A 77 15.60 12.27 5.78
CA TYR A 77 15.53 13.71 5.97
C TYR A 77 16.45 14.11 7.14
N LYS A 78 17.75 14.27 6.84
CA LYS A 78 18.78 14.58 7.85
C LYS A 78 19.10 16.07 7.96
N ILE A 79 18.87 16.84 6.90
CA ILE A 79 19.29 18.24 6.82
C ILE A 79 18.17 19.11 7.38
N CYS A 80 18.43 19.76 8.52
CA CYS A 80 17.49 20.72 9.12
C CYS A 80 17.57 22.06 8.38
N MET A 81 16.41 22.59 8.01
CA MET A 81 16.22 23.90 7.42
C MET A 81 15.12 24.64 8.18
N LYS A 82 15.10 25.97 8.02
CA LYS A 82 14.06 26.83 8.60
C LYS A 82 13.46 27.70 7.51
N THR A 83 12.15 27.90 7.57
CA THR A 83 11.47 28.85 6.67
C THR A 83 11.82 30.28 7.06
N ASP A 84 12.04 31.14 6.07
CA ASP A 84 12.40 32.54 6.35
C ASP A 84 11.26 33.34 7.01
N GLN A 85 10.00 33.00 6.70
CA GLN A 85 8.83 33.77 7.13
C GLN A 85 8.41 33.49 8.58
N TYR A 86 8.36 32.21 8.97
CA TYR A 86 7.83 31.78 10.27
C TYR A 86 8.86 31.02 11.12
N GLY A 87 10.07 30.78 10.60
CA GLY A 87 11.09 30.01 11.31
C GLY A 87 10.73 28.53 11.52
N ILE A 88 9.81 27.99 10.70
CA ILE A 88 9.33 26.61 10.80
C ILE A 88 10.49 25.67 10.50
N GLU A 89 10.79 24.78 11.43
CA GLU A 89 11.82 23.76 11.27
C GLU A 89 11.28 22.59 10.44
N PHE A 90 12.01 22.24 9.39
CA PHE A 90 11.72 21.07 8.56
C PHE A 90 13.02 20.39 8.12
N TYR A 91 12.90 19.14 7.71
CA TYR A 91 14.01 18.29 7.33
C TYR A 91 13.92 17.92 5.86
N VAL A 92 15.05 17.96 5.14
CA VAL A 92 15.12 17.66 3.71
C VAL A 92 16.14 16.56 3.40
N LYS A 93 15.95 15.94 2.23
CA LYS A 93 16.89 15.00 1.62
C LYS A 93 18.17 15.74 1.19
N SER A 94 19.28 15.02 1.07
CA SER A 94 20.59 15.59 0.73
C SER A 94 20.70 16.17 -0.69
N ASP A 95 19.75 15.86 -1.57
CA ASP A 95 19.71 16.32 -2.96
C ASP A 95 18.92 17.62 -3.14
N ILE A 96 18.50 18.27 -2.05
CA ILE A 96 17.69 19.49 -2.08
C ILE A 96 18.33 20.62 -2.88
N ASP A 97 19.62 20.91 -2.68
CA ASP A 97 20.29 22.04 -3.36
C ASP A 97 20.49 21.79 -4.86
N LYS A 98 20.43 20.53 -5.29
CA LYS A 98 20.46 20.15 -6.70
C LYS A 98 19.10 20.38 -7.37
N LYS A 99 17.99 20.15 -6.64
CA LYS A 99 16.62 20.32 -7.13
C LYS A 99 16.12 21.76 -6.98
N TYR A 100 16.45 22.40 -5.86
CA TYR A 100 15.99 23.73 -5.45
C TYR A 100 17.19 24.56 -4.93
N PRO A 101 18.04 25.08 -5.83
CA PRO A 101 19.21 25.86 -5.44
C PRO A 101 18.81 27.11 -4.64
N ALA A 102 19.63 27.48 -3.65
CA ALA A 102 19.39 28.65 -2.81
C ALA A 102 19.27 29.95 -3.64
N GLY A 103 18.38 30.85 -3.24
CA GLY A 103 18.13 32.13 -3.92
C GLY A 103 17.35 32.04 -5.23
N THR A 104 16.88 30.85 -5.63
CA THR A 104 16.04 30.68 -6.82
C THR A 104 14.56 30.86 -6.48
N ALA A 105 13.76 31.27 -7.48
CA ALA A 105 12.29 31.30 -7.35
C ALA A 105 11.72 29.92 -6.99
N ALA A 106 12.31 28.85 -7.51
CA ALA A 106 11.91 27.47 -7.19
C ALA A 106 12.12 27.15 -5.69
N ARG A 107 13.18 27.65 -5.06
CA ARG A 107 13.40 27.48 -3.61
C ARG A 107 12.37 28.25 -2.79
N VAL A 108 11.99 29.47 -3.22
CA VAL A 108 10.94 30.26 -2.56
C VAL A 108 9.57 29.60 -2.68
N GLU A 109 9.24 29.06 -3.86
CA GLU A 109 7.99 28.33 -4.07
C GLU A 109 7.95 27.03 -3.26
N PHE A 110 9.06 26.31 -3.19
CA PHE A 110 9.22 25.15 -2.32
C PHE A 110 8.94 25.49 -0.84
N GLU A 111 9.52 26.57 -0.31
CA GLU A 111 9.28 26.99 1.08
C GLU A 111 7.83 27.42 1.31
N LYS A 112 7.18 28.05 0.32
CA LYS A 112 5.74 28.35 0.41
C LYS A 112 4.90 27.09 0.54
N ASN A 113 5.24 26.03 -0.18
CA ASN A 113 4.55 24.75 -0.06
C ASN A 113 4.78 24.13 1.32
N VAL A 114 6.02 24.17 1.84
CA VAL A 114 6.32 23.73 3.21
C VAL A 114 5.48 24.48 4.25
N ILE A 115 5.39 25.81 4.13
CA ILE A 115 4.57 26.65 5.03
C ILE A 115 3.10 26.27 4.92
N LYS A 116 2.59 26.11 3.70
CA LYS A 116 1.18 25.75 3.48
C LYS A 116 0.85 24.41 4.13
N ASP A 117 1.64 23.39 3.84
CA ASP A 117 1.41 22.04 4.36
C ASP A 117 1.53 22.02 5.89
N TYR A 118 2.47 22.75 6.46
CA TYR A 118 2.60 22.91 7.91
C TYR A 118 1.32 23.50 8.52
N ILE A 119 0.78 24.57 7.93
CA ILE A 119 -0.44 25.21 8.41
C ILE A 119 -1.64 24.27 8.29
N GLU A 120 -1.75 23.53 7.19
CA GLU A 120 -2.84 22.59 6.93
C GLU A 120 -2.83 21.45 7.97
N GLU A 121 -1.66 20.83 8.21
CA GLU A 121 -1.48 19.79 9.23
C GLU A 121 -1.82 20.30 10.64
N ASN A 122 -1.29 21.48 11.02
CA ASN A 122 -1.57 22.08 12.33
C ASN A 122 -3.05 22.49 12.48
N LYS A 123 -3.75 22.83 11.38
CA LYS A 123 -5.18 23.15 11.41
C LYS A 123 -6.01 21.92 11.73
N ASP A 124 -5.72 20.81 11.05
CA ASP A 124 -6.40 19.53 11.28
C ASP A 124 -6.19 19.05 12.72
N ASP A 125 -4.96 19.10 13.22
CA ASP A 125 -4.65 18.75 14.60
C ASP A 125 -5.32 19.70 15.59
N CYS A 126 -5.32 21.00 15.33
CA CYS A 126 -6.03 21.96 16.16
C CYS A 126 -7.55 21.70 16.18
N HIS A 127 -8.16 21.34 15.05
CA HIS A 127 -9.59 20.98 15.03
C HIS A 127 -9.87 19.75 15.89
N TYR A 128 -8.97 18.77 15.87
CA TYR A 128 -9.04 17.60 16.73
C TYR A 128 -8.87 17.98 18.21
N GLU A 129 -7.90 18.83 18.56
CA GLU A 129 -7.70 19.34 19.92
C GLU A 129 -8.92 20.10 20.45
N LEU A 130 -9.51 20.97 19.62
CA LEU A 130 -10.72 21.70 19.97
C LEU A 130 -11.88 20.73 20.18
N TRP A 131 -12.05 19.72 19.31
CA TRP A 131 -13.09 18.70 19.47
C TRP A 131 -12.95 17.93 20.80
N TRP A 132 -11.72 17.62 21.22
CA TRP A 132 -11.47 17.04 22.53
C TRP A 132 -11.75 18.00 23.67
N LYS A 133 -11.32 19.26 23.55
CA LYS A 133 -11.59 20.30 24.54
C LYS A 133 -13.09 20.46 24.80
N TRP A 134 -13.91 20.48 23.74
CA TRP A 134 -15.38 20.55 23.84
C TRP A 134 -16.00 19.36 24.58
N GLN A 135 -15.40 18.17 24.50
CA GLN A 135 -15.87 16.97 25.22
C GLN A 135 -15.29 16.82 26.61
N SER A 136 -14.12 17.42 26.85
CA SER A 136 -13.43 17.33 28.12
C SER A 136 -14.20 18.06 29.21
N VAL A 137 -14.12 17.53 30.43
CA VAL A 137 -14.63 18.21 31.63
C VAL A 137 -13.66 19.32 32.10
N ASP A 138 -12.41 19.26 31.65
CA ASP A 138 -11.38 20.22 32.00
C ASP A 138 -11.50 21.49 31.12
N PRO A 139 -11.88 22.65 31.69
CA PRO A 139 -11.93 23.89 30.92
C PRO A 139 -10.56 24.34 30.39
N ASN A 140 -9.46 23.81 30.95
CA ASN A 140 -8.07 24.12 30.58
C ASN A 140 -7.42 23.03 29.71
N TYR A 141 -8.21 22.22 29.01
CA TYR A 141 -7.66 21.22 28.08
C TYR A 141 -6.65 21.88 27.11
N PRO A 142 -5.41 21.35 27.02
CA PRO A 142 -4.34 21.98 26.26
C PRO A 142 -4.59 21.86 24.76
N THR A 143 -4.27 22.94 24.03
CA THR A 143 -4.41 23.01 22.57
C THR A 143 -3.11 23.53 21.92
N PRO A 144 -1.99 22.79 22.08
CA PRO A 144 -0.68 23.25 21.64
C PRO A 144 -0.59 23.50 20.13
N GLU A 145 -1.26 22.71 19.28
CA GLU A 145 -1.22 22.95 17.83
C GLU A 145 -2.03 24.21 17.46
N CYS A 146 -3.17 24.43 18.12
CA CYS A 146 -3.90 25.70 18.00
C CYS A 146 -3.06 26.91 18.42
N ASP A 147 -2.30 26.79 19.51
CA ASP A 147 -1.46 27.88 20.03
C ASP A 147 -0.35 28.22 19.04
N LYS A 148 0.26 27.23 18.37
CA LYS A 148 1.26 27.45 17.31
C LYS A 148 0.68 28.24 16.14
N LEU A 149 -0.53 27.91 15.68
CA LEU A 149 -1.20 28.65 14.61
C LEU A 149 -1.48 30.09 15.01
N GLN A 150 -1.96 30.31 16.23
CA GLN A 150 -2.22 31.65 16.75
C GLN A 150 -0.95 32.50 16.85
N LEU A 151 0.19 31.89 17.24
CA LEU A 151 1.48 32.57 17.24
C LEU A 151 1.93 33.02 15.84
N MET A 152 1.47 32.34 14.79
CA MET A 152 1.68 32.74 13.39
C MET A 152 0.66 33.75 12.89
N GLY A 153 -0.29 34.17 13.73
CA GLY A 153 -1.39 35.06 13.37
C GLY A 153 -2.49 34.38 12.55
N ILE A 154 -2.55 33.05 12.56
CA ILE A 154 -3.52 32.25 11.83
C ILE A 154 -4.64 31.87 12.80
N ASN A 155 -5.88 32.20 12.44
CA ASN A 155 -7.02 31.77 13.22
C ASN A 155 -7.41 30.33 12.83
N PRO A 156 -7.37 29.36 13.77
CA PRO A 156 -7.72 27.98 13.47
C PRO A 156 -9.20 27.78 13.12
N THR A 157 -10.08 28.73 13.46
CA THR A 157 -11.51 28.65 13.12
C THR A 157 -11.85 29.23 11.75
N ASP A 158 -10.87 29.81 11.05
CA ASP A 158 -11.11 30.38 9.72
C ASP A 158 -11.05 29.27 8.65
N PRO A 159 -12.05 29.21 7.75
CA PRO A 159 -12.16 28.19 6.70
C PRO A 159 -11.00 28.23 5.69
#